data_AF-A0A539E9F2-F1
#
_entry.id   AF-A0A539E9F2-F1
#
_cell.length_a   1.000
_cell.length_b   1.000
_cell.length_c   1.000
_cell.angle_alpha   90.00
_cell.angle_beta   90.00
_cell.angle_gamma   90.00
#
_symmetry.space_group_name_H-M   'P 1'
#
loop_
_entity.id
_entity.type
_entity.pdbx_description
1 polymer ?
#
loop_
_entity_poly.entity_id
_entity_poly.type
_entity_poly.pdbx_seq_one_letter_code
_entity_poly.pdbx_strand_id
1 'polypeptide(L)'
;MNHVTVARDQPYLVVDSPYELARWRPLVNWVLYIPHAIILYALQILARVVFFVYWLVLIFTGKLHPGMYGVMAMYERYSARAGGFLIGYTETYPPFDFGTDTADNNAYPSIRLVLPAVPESVPRSAALNVLTAIPHYIVLMIYFVGAAAVALIGWFAVLFTGAWPEGMRDFLVRVGNYYYRVWTFVTMVENDYPKFGLPSA
;
A
#
# COMPACT_ATOMS: atom_id res chain seq x y z
N MET A 1 -19.99 -2.07 -19.83
CA MET A 1 -18.75 -1.91 -19.04
C MET A 1 -19.10 -0.96 -17.91
N ASN A 2 -19.16 -1.46 -16.67
CA ASN A 2 -19.53 -0.63 -15.53
C ASN A 2 -18.28 0.13 -15.10
N HIS A 3 -18.26 1.44 -15.35
CA HIS A 3 -17.25 2.34 -14.82
C HIS A 3 -17.44 2.40 -13.30
N VAL A 4 -16.68 1.59 -12.55
CA VAL A 4 -16.55 1.78 -11.11
C VAL A 4 -15.73 3.06 -10.93
N THR A 5 -16.43 4.18 -10.83
CA THR A 5 -15.86 5.43 -10.36
C THR A 5 -15.52 5.21 -8.89
N VAL A 6 -14.22 5.06 -8.59
CA VAL A 6 -13.74 5.12 -7.21
C VAL A 6 -14.17 6.48 -6.68
N ALA A 7 -15.04 6.51 -5.67
CA ALA A 7 -15.46 7.79 -5.09
C ALA A 7 -14.20 8.50 -4.58
N ARG A 8 -14.05 9.79 -4.92
CA ARG A 8 -12.83 10.59 -4.71
C ARG A 8 -12.27 10.59 -3.28
N ASP A 9 -13.04 10.13 -2.31
CA ASP A 9 -12.69 10.13 -0.89
C ASP A 9 -12.58 8.73 -0.27
N GLN A 10 -12.58 7.64 -1.07
CA GLN A 10 -12.34 6.32 -0.49
C GLN A 10 -10.87 6.11 -0.12
N PRO A 11 -10.57 5.49 1.05
CA PRO A 11 -9.22 5.11 1.39
C PRO A 11 -8.69 4.04 0.43
N TYR A 12 -7.42 4.16 0.05
CA TYR A 12 -6.72 3.15 -0.75
C TYR A 12 -6.57 1.86 0.06
N LEU A 13 -5.99 1.95 1.26
CA LEU A 13 -5.75 0.81 2.14
C LEU A 13 -6.91 0.68 3.12
N VAL A 14 -7.62 -0.44 3.04
CA VAL A 14 -8.74 -0.78 3.92
C VAL A 14 -8.39 -2.00 4.74
N VAL A 15 -8.48 -1.89 6.06
CA VAL A 15 -8.16 -2.96 7.01
C VAL A 15 -9.42 -3.40 7.74
N ASP A 16 -10.14 -4.35 7.15
CA ASP A 16 -11.42 -4.88 7.62
C ASP A 16 -11.21 -6.17 8.44
N SER A 17 -10.47 -6.05 9.53
CA SER A 17 -10.26 -7.14 10.50
C SER A 17 -10.63 -6.71 11.92
N PRO A 18 -11.01 -7.65 12.80
CA PRO A 18 -11.24 -7.37 14.21
C PRO A 18 -10.01 -6.69 14.86
N TYR A 19 -10.24 -5.92 15.92
CA TYR A 19 -9.14 -5.32 16.69
C TYR A 19 -8.50 -6.36 17.62
N GLU A 20 -9.24 -7.40 17.95
CA GLU A 20 -8.84 -8.51 18.78
C GLU A 20 -7.89 -9.45 18.04
N LEU A 21 -6.81 -9.84 18.72
CA LEU A 21 -5.90 -10.89 18.29
C LEU A 21 -5.54 -11.77 19.48
N ALA A 22 -5.30 -13.05 19.21
CA ALA A 22 -4.66 -13.94 20.15
C ALA A 22 -3.32 -13.34 20.59
N ARG A 23 -3.16 -13.21 21.91
CA ARG A 23 -2.00 -12.58 22.56
C ARG A 23 -0.65 -13.12 22.09
N TRP A 24 -0.57 -14.39 21.70
CA TRP A 24 0.68 -15.01 21.26
C TRP A 24 0.98 -14.76 19.76
N ARG A 25 -0.01 -14.33 18.97
CA ARG A 25 0.13 -14.13 17.51
C ARG A 25 1.27 -13.20 17.13
N PRO A 26 1.48 -12.04 17.79
CA PRO A 26 2.58 -11.15 17.43
C PRO A 26 3.97 -11.79 17.60
N LEU A 27 4.12 -12.82 18.44
CA LEU A 27 5.37 -13.59 18.60
C LEU A 27 5.62 -14.57 17.45
N VAL A 28 4.60 -14.94 16.68
CA VAL A 28 4.68 -15.97 15.64
C VAL A 28 4.57 -15.37 14.23
N ASN A 29 3.84 -14.26 14.08
CA ASN A 29 3.62 -13.63 12.76
C ASN A 29 4.93 -13.26 12.06
N TRP A 30 5.97 -12.81 12.78
CA TRP A 30 7.27 -12.49 12.15
C TRP A 30 7.98 -13.72 11.58
N VAL A 31 7.85 -14.90 12.21
CA VAL A 31 8.40 -16.17 11.70
C VAL A 31 7.64 -16.58 10.45
N LEU A 32 6.31 -16.55 10.51
CA LEU A 32 5.44 -16.89 9.38
C LEU A 32 5.57 -15.89 8.23
N TYR A 33 6.04 -14.67 8.48
CA TYR A 33 6.30 -13.68 7.44
C TYR A 33 7.54 -13.97 6.60
N ILE A 34 8.47 -14.83 7.05
CA ILE A 34 9.75 -15.08 6.35
C ILE A 34 9.57 -15.48 4.87
N PRO A 35 8.67 -16.43 4.50
CA PRO A 35 8.41 -16.75 3.10
C PRO A 35 7.92 -15.54 2.29
N HIS A 36 7.04 -14.72 2.87
CA HIS A 36 6.57 -13.48 2.25
C HIS A 36 7.72 -12.47 2.05
N ALA A 37 8.61 -12.33 3.02
CA ALA A 37 9.75 -11.43 2.94
C ALA A 37 10.67 -11.74 1.75
N ILE A 38 10.95 -13.02 1.50
CA ILE A 38 11.78 -13.48 0.38
C ILE A 38 11.13 -13.13 -0.95
N ILE A 39 9.83 -13.41 -1.09
CA ILE A 39 9.07 -13.14 -2.31
C ILE A 39 8.95 -11.62 -2.53
N LEU A 40 8.62 -10.87 -1.48
CA LEU A 40 8.53 -9.40 -1.55
C LEU A 40 9.85 -8.76 -1.96
N TYR A 41 10.98 -9.29 -1.49
CA TYR A 41 12.29 -8.80 -1.90
C TYR A 41 12.52 -8.96 -3.42
N ALA A 42 12.22 -10.14 -3.97
CA ALA A 42 12.32 -10.38 -5.41
C ALA A 42 11.32 -9.53 -6.21
N LEU A 43 10.06 -9.47 -5.78
CA LEU A 43 9.01 -8.68 -6.43
C LEU A 43 9.28 -7.17 -6.37
N GLN A 44 9.91 -6.69 -5.30
CA GLN A 44 10.31 -5.28 -5.19
C GLN A 44 11.32 -4.91 -6.28
N ILE A 45 12.32 -5.77 -6.52
CA ILE A 45 13.31 -5.54 -7.58
C ILE A 45 12.60 -5.49 -8.94
N LEU A 46 11.72 -6.46 -9.20
CA LEU A 46 10.90 -6.48 -10.42
C LEU A 46 10.07 -5.21 -10.57
N ALA A 47 9.33 -4.81 -9.54
CA ALA A 47 8.47 -3.62 -9.56
C ALA A 47 9.28 -2.34 -9.81
N ARG A 48 10.49 -2.21 -9.25
CA ARG A 48 11.39 -1.06 -9.51
C ARG A 48 11.88 -1.00 -10.95
N VAL A 49 12.25 -2.15 -11.53
CA VAL A 49 12.65 -2.23 -12.94
C VAL A 49 11.46 -1.90 -13.86
N VAL A 50 10.29 -2.48 -13.57
CA VAL A 50 9.06 -2.22 -14.32
C VAL A 50 8.65 -0.75 -14.21
N PHE A 51 8.75 -0.14 -13.03
CA PHE A 51 8.47 1.29 -12.84
C PHE A 51 9.38 2.16 -13.71
N PHE A 52 10.68 1.86 -13.76
CA PHE A 52 11.62 2.63 -14.58
C PHE A 52 11.25 2.55 -16.07
N VAL A 53 10.93 1.36 -16.57
CA VAL A 53 10.48 1.18 -17.96
C VAL A 53 9.13 1.87 -18.19
N TYR A 54 8.17 1.72 -17.28
CA TYR A 54 6.86 2.37 -17.30
C TYR A 54 6.98 3.89 -17.39
N TRP A 55 7.88 4.47 -16.59
CA TRP A 55 8.16 5.90 -16.58
C TRP A 55 8.76 6.38 -17.91
N LEU A 56 9.72 5.64 -18.48
CA LEU A 56 10.25 5.94 -19.82
C LEU A 56 9.17 5.84 -20.90
N VAL A 57 8.31 4.82 -20.84
CA VAL A 57 7.18 4.66 -21.78
C VAL A 57 6.28 5.88 -21.75
N LEU A 58 5.94 6.41 -20.55
CA LEU A 58 5.17 7.65 -20.43
C LEU A 58 5.87 8.83 -21.11
N ILE A 59 7.17 9.02 -20.90
CA ILE A 59 7.92 10.15 -21.48
C ILE A 59 7.88 10.13 -23.00
N PHE A 60 8.13 8.98 -23.61
CA PHE A 60 8.21 8.87 -25.08
C PHE A 60 6.83 8.78 -25.73
N THR A 61 5.89 8.04 -25.14
CA THR A 61 4.60 7.74 -25.77
C THR A 61 3.47 8.67 -25.30
N GLY A 62 3.58 9.25 -24.11
CA GLY A 62 2.48 9.95 -23.44
C GLY A 62 1.35 9.03 -22.95
N LYS A 63 1.60 7.72 -22.87
CA LYS A 63 0.61 6.72 -22.45
C LYS A 63 1.15 5.87 -21.32
N LEU A 64 0.31 5.59 -20.33
CA LEU A 64 0.61 4.64 -19.27
C LEU A 64 0.27 3.22 -19.75
N HIS A 65 1.16 2.27 -19.51
CA HIS A 65 0.97 0.88 -19.96
C HIS A 65 0.22 0.05 -18.89
N PRO A 66 -1.01 -0.43 -19.17
CA PRO A 66 -1.84 -1.11 -18.16
C PRO A 66 -1.17 -2.35 -17.57
N GLY A 67 -0.51 -3.17 -18.39
CA GLY A 67 0.17 -4.38 -17.90
C GLY A 67 1.37 -4.08 -16.99
N MET A 68 2.07 -2.95 -17.19
CA MET A 68 3.21 -2.58 -16.35
C MET A 68 2.72 -2.04 -15.00
N TYR A 69 1.69 -1.19 -15.04
CA TYR A 69 1.00 -0.74 -13.83
C TYR A 69 0.43 -1.91 -13.03
N GLY A 70 -0.18 -2.88 -13.72
CA GLY A 70 -0.71 -4.11 -13.12
C GLY A 70 0.32 -4.90 -12.31
N VAL A 71 1.57 -5.00 -12.80
CA VAL A 71 2.66 -5.65 -12.06
C VAL A 71 3.06 -4.85 -10.81
N MET A 72 3.13 -3.53 -10.90
CA MET A 72 3.43 -2.68 -9.74
C MET A 72 2.30 -2.73 -8.70
N ALA A 73 1.05 -2.66 -9.14
CA ALA A 73 -0.15 -2.78 -8.31
C ALA A 73 -0.24 -4.16 -7.64
N MET A 74 0.14 -5.24 -8.34
CA MET A 74 0.23 -6.58 -7.78
C MET A 74 1.24 -6.63 -6.63
N TYR A 75 2.44 -6.06 -6.81
CA TYR A 75 3.44 -5.98 -5.75
C TYR A 75 2.90 -5.22 -4.53
N GLU A 76 2.28 -4.06 -4.75
CA GLU A 76 1.72 -3.26 -3.66
C GLU A 76 0.58 -3.97 -2.92
N ARG A 77 -0.32 -4.66 -3.63
CA ARG A 77 -1.39 -5.47 -3.03
C ARG A 77 -0.81 -6.59 -2.19
N TYR A 78 0.16 -7.33 -2.72
CA TYR A 78 0.82 -8.41 -2.00
C TYR A 78 1.59 -7.89 -0.78
N SER A 79 2.28 -6.75 -0.91
CA SER A 79 2.97 -6.04 0.17
C SER A 79 2.02 -5.59 1.28
N ALA A 80 0.87 -5.00 0.95
CA ALA A 80 -0.13 -4.59 1.93
C ALA A 80 -0.66 -5.79 2.74
N ARG A 81 -1.00 -6.89 2.06
CA ARG A 81 -1.51 -8.12 2.69
C ARG A 81 -0.47 -8.74 3.64
N ALA A 82 0.75 -8.93 3.16
CA ALA A 82 1.84 -9.52 3.94
C ALA A 82 2.33 -8.59 5.06
N GLY A 83 2.44 -7.29 4.79
CA GLY A 83 2.85 -6.28 5.76
C GLY A 83 1.84 -6.11 6.89
N GLY A 84 0.54 -6.07 6.59
CA GLY A 84 -0.46 -5.99 7.66
C GLY A 84 -0.60 -7.30 8.45
N PHE A 85 -0.29 -8.47 7.87
CA PHE A 85 -0.11 -9.70 8.63
C PHE A 85 1.10 -9.61 9.58
N LEU A 86 2.25 -9.14 9.09
CA LEU A 86 3.45 -8.93 9.92
C LEU A 86 3.19 -7.97 11.09
N ILE A 87 2.54 -6.84 10.82
CA ILE A 87 2.14 -5.87 11.86
C ILE A 87 1.16 -6.51 12.85
N GLY A 88 0.36 -7.47 12.40
CA GLY A 88 -0.62 -8.16 13.22
C GLY A 88 -1.98 -7.49 13.19
N TYR A 89 -2.44 -6.99 12.05
CA TYR A 89 -3.83 -6.60 11.87
C TYR A 89 -4.77 -7.80 11.77
N THR A 90 -4.25 -8.95 11.39
CA THR A 90 -5.05 -10.15 11.12
C THR A 90 -4.26 -11.39 11.45
N GLU A 91 -5.00 -12.42 11.82
CA GLU A 91 -4.51 -13.75 12.17
C GLU A 91 -4.48 -14.72 10.99
N THR A 92 -5.18 -14.38 9.92
CA THR A 92 -5.27 -15.21 8.71
C THR A 92 -3.93 -15.14 7.98
N TYR A 93 -3.43 -16.28 7.51
CA TYR A 93 -2.18 -16.27 6.75
C TYR A 93 -2.45 -15.75 5.31
N PRO A 94 -1.68 -14.77 4.79
CA PRO A 94 -1.93 -14.20 3.47
C PRO A 94 -1.73 -15.21 2.33
N PRO A 95 -2.60 -15.23 1.31
CA PRO A 95 -2.43 -16.09 0.15
C PRO A 95 -1.26 -15.61 -0.72
N PHE A 96 -0.57 -16.56 -1.36
CA PHE A 96 0.40 -16.28 -2.44
C PHE A 96 -0.36 -16.00 -3.74
N ASP A 97 -0.86 -14.78 -3.87
CA ASP A 97 -1.63 -14.31 -5.02
C ASP A 97 -0.87 -13.22 -5.78
N PHE A 98 -0.73 -13.43 -7.09
CA PHE A 98 0.09 -12.62 -8.00
C PHE A 98 -0.70 -12.16 -9.23
N GLY A 99 -2.03 -12.08 -9.13
CA GLY A 99 -2.86 -11.54 -10.22
C GLY A 99 -2.48 -10.08 -10.52
N THR A 100 -2.23 -9.74 -11.77
CA THR A 100 -1.76 -8.42 -12.22
C THR A 100 -2.88 -7.48 -12.67
N ASP A 101 -4.13 -7.88 -12.46
CA ASP A 101 -5.28 -7.03 -12.76
C ASP A 101 -5.25 -5.73 -11.93
N THR A 102 -5.83 -4.67 -12.48
CA THR A 102 -5.87 -3.36 -11.79
C THR A 102 -6.80 -3.35 -10.58
N ALA A 103 -7.86 -4.16 -10.61
CA ALA A 103 -8.79 -4.31 -9.50
C ALA A 103 -8.29 -5.36 -8.49
N ASP A 104 -8.50 -5.10 -7.19
CA ASP A 104 -8.32 -6.11 -6.15
C ASP A 104 -9.35 -7.23 -6.34
N ASN A 105 -8.88 -8.47 -6.45
CA ASN A 105 -9.71 -9.66 -6.57
C ASN A 105 -10.35 -10.10 -5.25
N ASN A 106 -10.13 -9.33 -4.17
CA ASN A 106 -10.64 -9.59 -2.83
C ASN A 106 -10.22 -10.98 -2.28
N ALA A 107 -9.06 -11.50 -2.74
CA ALA A 107 -8.51 -12.76 -2.24
C ALA A 107 -8.15 -12.72 -0.75
N TYR A 108 -8.06 -11.52 -0.16
CA TYR A 108 -7.73 -11.32 1.24
C TYR A 108 -8.59 -10.22 1.88
N PRO A 109 -9.82 -10.51 2.33
CA PRO A 109 -10.79 -9.50 2.75
C PRO A 109 -10.35 -8.63 3.94
N SER A 110 -9.48 -9.15 4.81
CA SER A 110 -8.97 -8.42 5.98
C SER A 110 -8.12 -7.20 5.61
N ILE A 111 -7.46 -7.22 4.44
CA ILE A 111 -6.61 -6.14 3.98
C ILE A 111 -6.79 -6.00 2.48
N ARG A 112 -7.46 -4.93 2.08
CA ARG A 112 -7.77 -4.62 0.68
C ARG A 112 -7.03 -3.37 0.28
N LEU A 113 -6.55 -3.35 -0.95
CA LEU A 113 -5.88 -2.19 -1.51
C LEU A 113 -6.59 -1.80 -2.81
N VAL A 114 -7.34 -0.71 -2.73
CA VAL A 114 -8.15 -0.14 -3.82
C VAL A 114 -7.32 0.90 -4.55
N LEU A 115 -6.67 0.49 -5.64
CA LEU A 115 -5.87 1.39 -6.47
C LEU A 115 -6.70 1.91 -7.67
N PRO A 116 -6.47 3.15 -8.11
CA PRO A 116 -7.15 3.70 -9.27
C PRO A 116 -6.77 2.95 -10.54
N ALA A 117 -7.72 2.90 -11.48
CA ALA A 117 -7.47 2.37 -12.82
C ALA A 117 -6.55 3.31 -13.61
N VAL A 118 -5.87 2.77 -14.62
CA VAL A 118 -5.03 3.56 -15.51
C VAL A 118 -5.91 4.54 -16.32
N PRO A 119 -5.67 5.86 -16.24
CA PRO A 119 -6.42 6.84 -17.01
C PRO A 119 -6.16 6.71 -18.52
N GLU A 120 -7.13 7.09 -19.34
CA GLU A 120 -7.03 7.00 -20.82
C GLU A 120 -5.91 7.84 -21.41
N SER A 121 -5.63 9.00 -20.80
CA SER A 121 -4.56 9.89 -21.21
C SER A 121 -3.95 10.61 -20.01
N VAL A 122 -2.65 10.88 -20.09
CA VAL A 122 -1.87 11.57 -19.06
C VAL A 122 -0.93 12.54 -19.75
N PRO A 123 -0.80 13.80 -19.27
CA PRO A 123 0.18 14.72 -19.83
C PRO A 123 1.60 14.19 -19.59
N ARG A 124 2.50 14.32 -20.57
CA ARG A 124 3.90 13.88 -20.42
C ARG A 124 4.62 14.56 -19.25
N SER A 125 4.20 15.77 -18.88
CA SER A 125 4.71 16.48 -17.70
C SER A 125 4.46 15.74 -16.39
N ALA A 126 3.50 14.81 -16.33
CA ALA A 126 3.29 13.92 -15.18
C ALA A 126 4.54 13.07 -14.86
N ALA A 127 5.45 12.87 -15.82
CA ALA A 127 6.74 12.25 -15.55
C ALA A 127 7.54 12.99 -14.46
N LEU A 128 7.29 14.29 -14.28
CA LEU A 128 7.91 15.13 -13.23
C LEU A 128 7.32 14.87 -11.84
N ASN A 129 6.21 14.13 -11.72
CA ASN A 129 5.59 13.82 -10.42
C ASN A 129 6.61 13.20 -9.46
N VAL A 130 7.50 12.33 -9.96
CA VAL A 130 8.60 11.70 -9.22
C VAL A 130 9.50 12.75 -8.52
N LEU A 131 9.79 13.86 -9.20
CA LEU A 131 10.62 14.94 -8.64
C LEU A 131 9.82 15.82 -7.70
N THR A 132 8.58 16.15 -8.06
CA THR A 132 7.72 17.01 -7.23
C THR A 132 7.25 16.31 -5.94
N ALA A 133 7.36 14.99 -5.85
CA ALA A 133 7.07 14.19 -4.67
C ALA A 133 8.19 14.19 -3.60
N ILE A 134 9.36 14.81 -3.87
CA ILE A 134 10.47 14.88 -2.92
C ILE A 134 10.03 15.40 -1.53
N PRO A 135 9.25 16.49 -1.41
CA PRO A 135 8.74 16.94 -0.11
C PRO A 135 7.89 15.89 0.61
N HIS A 136 7.09 15.12 -0.13
CA HIS A 136 6.27 14.04 0.44
C HIS A 136 7.11 12.90 0.99
N TYR A 137 8.24 12.56 0.35
CA TYR A 137 9.15 11.54 0.87
C TYR A 137 9.76 11.95 2.22
N ILE A 138 10.07 13.24 2.42
CA ILE A 138 10.55 13.76 3.70
C ILE A 138 9.47 13.61 4.78
N VAL A 139 8.22 13.98 4.45
CA VAL A 139 7.09 13.87 5.38
C VAL A 139 6.77 12.39 5.68
N LEU A 140 6.79 11.52 4.67
CA LEU A 140 6.62 10.07 4.84
C LEU A 140 7.69 9.48 5.74
N MET A 141 8.95 9.91 5.61
CA MET A 141 10.02 9.46 6.49
C MET A 141 9.71 9.76 7.97
N ILE A 142 9.22 10.97 8.28
CA ILE A 142 8.81 11.35 9.64
C ILE A 142 7.66 10.47 10.12
N TYR A 143 6.62 10.27 9.30
CA TYR A 143 5.49 9.42 9.65
C TYR A 143 5.91 7.96 9.83
N PHE A 144 6.86 7.43 9.04
CA PHE A 144 7.33 6.05 9.18
C PHE A 144 8.13 5.83 10.46
N VAL A 145 8.89 6.82 10.93
CA VAL A 145 9.54 6.74 12.25
C VAL A 145 8.48 6.67 13.37
N GLY A 146 7.46 7.52 13.30
CA GLY A 146 6.34 7.49 14.23
C GLY A 146 5.56 6.17 14.16
N ALA A 147 5.29 5.66 12.94
CA ALA A 147 4.61 4.40 12.72
C ALA A 147 5.40 3.21 13.25
N ALA A 148 6.73 3.20 13.12
CA ALA A 148 7.57 2.16 13.70
C ALA A 148 7.47 2.13 15.24
N ALA A 149 7.50 3.31 15.87
CA ALA A 149 7.33 3.41 17.32
C ALA A 149 5.92 2.96 17.77
N VAL A 150 4.87 3.42 17.07
CA VAL A 150 3.48 3.03 17.36
C VAL A 150 3.25 1.54 17.13
N ALA A 151 3.80 0.97 16.06
CA ALA A 151 3.70 -0.47 15.78
C ALA A 151 4.40 -1.29 16.87
N LEU A 152 5.56 -0.86 17.35
CA LEU A 152 6.27 -1.53 18.45
C LEU A 152 5.47 -1.45 19.76
N ILE A 153 4.93 -0.28 20.12
CA ILE A 153 4.11 -0.12 21.32
C ILE A 153 2.81 -0.92 21.19
N GLY A 154 2.16 -0.87 20.02
CA GLY A 154 0.94 -1.62 19.72
C GLY A 154 1.16 -3.13 19.76
N TRP A 155 2.32 -3.61 19.32
CA TRP A 155 2.72 -5.01 19.46
C TRP A 155 2.70 -5.45 20.93
N PHE A 156 3.29 -4.68 21.85
CA PHE A 156 3.20 -4.95 23.28
C PHE A 156 1.77 -4.85 23.80
N ALA A 157 1.00 -3.84 23.37
CA ALA A 157 -0.39 -3.70 23.77
C ALA A 157 -1.22 -4.95 23.42
N VAL A 158 -1.06 -5.49 22.20
CA VAL A 158 -1.72 -6.73 21.77
C VAL A 158 -1.26 -7.93 22.59
N LEU A 159 0.03 -8.06 22.92
CA LEU A 159 0.52 -9.16 23.77
C LEU A 159 -0.17 -9.21 25.15
N PHE A 160 -0.38 -8.05 25.78
CA PHE A 160 -0.96 -7.99 27.13
C PHE A 160 -2.49 -7.97 27.12
N THR A 161 -3.08 -7.21 26.21
CA THR A 161 -4.53 -6.96 26.19
C THR A 161 -5.27 -7.93 25.27
N GLY A 162 -4.63 -8.44 24.23
CA GLY A 162 -5.26 -9.23 23.17
C GLY A 162 -6.03 -8.36 22.15
N ALA A 163 -5.80 -7.05 22.13
CA ALA A 163 -6.44 -6.16 21.17
C ALA A 163 -5.55 -4.98 20.77
N TRP A 164 -5.73 -4.48 19.55
CA TRP A 164 -5.13 -3.24 19.10
C TRP A 164 -5.82 -2.03 19.75
N PRO A 165 -5.05 -1.08 20.33
CA PRO A 165 -5.60 0.22 20.67
C PRO A 165 -6.07 0.95 19.40
N GLU A 166 -7.33 1.39 19.39
CA GLU A 166 -8.00 1.94 18.21
C GLU A 166 -7.20 3.07 17.56
N GLY A 167 -6.80 4.09 18.34
CA GLY A 167 -6.05 5.23 17.83
C GLY A 167 -4.65 4.88 17.29
N MET A 168 -4.02 3.81 17.80
CA MET A 168 -2.72 3.35 17.28
C MET A 168 -2.88 2.68 15.92
N ARG A 169 -3.86 1.78 15.79
CA ARG A 169 -4.14 1.11 14.53
C ARG A 169 -4.65 2.10 13.48
N ASP A 170 -5.55 3.02 13.84
CA ASP A 170 -6.03 4.09 12.95
C ASP A 170 -4.85 4.92 12.41
N PHE A 171 -3.95 5.36 13.29
CA PHE A 171 -2.76 6.10 12.88
C PHE A 171 -1.93 5.33 11.84
N LEU A 172 -1.65 4.05 12.07
CA LEU A 172 -0.87 3.23 11.14
C LEU A 172 -1.57 3.05 9.78
N VAL A 173 -2.89 2.81 9.79
CA VAL A 173 -3.69 2.69 8.55
C VAL A 173 -3.69 4.00 7.77
N ARG A 174 -3.80 5.14 8.46
CA ARG A 174 -3.76 6.47 7.84
C ARG A 174 -2.39 6.81 7.26
N VAL A 175 -1.30 6.38 7.91
CA VAL A 175 0.06 6.47 7.35
C VAL A 175 0.16 5.65 6.06
N GLY A 176 -0.36 4.41 6.06
CA GLY A 176 -0.44 3.58 4.85
C GLY A 176 -1.23 4.24 3.72
N ASN A 177 -2.37 4.85 4.03
CA ASN A 177 -3.15 5.60 3.05
C ASN A 177 -2.43 6.84 2.51
N TYR A 178 -1.68 7.55 3.36
CA TYR A 178 -0.84 8.66 2.90
C TYR A 178 0.30 8.18 1.99
N TYR A 179 0.91 7.02 2.28
CA TYR A 179 1.87 6.39 1.37
C TYR A 179 1.23 6.10 0.01
N TYR A 180 0.06 5.48 -0.03
CA TYR A 180 -0.60 5.16 -1.29
C TYR A 180 -1.04 6.39 -2.08
N ARG A 181 -1.48 7.47 -1.41
CA ARG A 181 -1.75 8.77 -2.05
C ARG A 181 -0.51 9.33 -2.78
N VAL A 182 0.68 9.17 -2.20
CA VAL A 182 1.93 9.61 -2.83
C VAL A 182 2.33 8.63 -3.93
N TRP A 183 2.12 7.33 -3.73
CA TRP A 183 2.45 6.30 -4.69
C TRP A 183 1.61 6.40 -5.98
N THR A 184 0.30 6.66 -5.89
CA THR A 184 -0.57 6.86 -7.06
C THR A 184 -0.18 8.10 -7.86
N PHE A 185 0.26 9.15 -7.16
CA PHE A 185 0.81 10.36 -7.78
C PHE A 185 2.14 10.10 -8.50
N VAL A 186 3.07 9.39 -7.85
CA VAL A 186 4.39 9.03 -8.40
C VAL A 186 4.29 8.03 -9.55
N THR A 187 3.25 7.20 -9.58
CA THR A 187 2.94 6.30 -10.71
C THR A 187 2.07 6.96 -11.78
N MET A 188 1.77 8.26 -11.65
CA MET A 188 1.07 9.10 -12.62
C MET A 188 -0.37 8.68 -12.96
N VAL A 189 -0.94 7.72 -12.21
CA VAL A 189 -2.36 7.34 -12.35
C VAL A 189 -3.28 8.40 -11.74
N GLU A 190 -2.79 9.11 -10.74
CA GLU A 190 -3.36 10.35 -10.25
C GLU A 190 -2.36 11.49 -10.48
N ASN A 191 -2.86 12.67 -10.84
CA ASN A 191 -2.00 13.80 -11.23
C ASN A 191 -2.28 15.08 -10.43
N ASP A 192 -3.27 15.06 -9.55
CA ASP A 192 -3.49 16.13 -8.59
C ASP A 192 -2.37 16.09 -7.52
N TYR A 193 -1.76 17.23 -7.23
CA TYR A 193 -0.68 17.29 -6.24
C TYR A 193 -1.18 16.82 -4.87
N PRO A 194 -0.54 15.82 -4.23
CA PRO A 194 -1.11 15.20 -3.03
C PRO A 194 -1.18 16.18 -1.85
N LYS A 195 -2.36 16.26 -1.22
CA LYS A 195 -2.51 17.00 0.04
C LYS A 195 -1.59 16.41 1.10
N PHE A 196 -0.84 17.26 1.79
CA PHE A 196 -0.01 16.85 2.92
C PHE A 196 -0.86 16.39 4.10
N GLY A 197 -0.28 15.48 4.88
CA GLY A 197 -0.88 14.98 6.11
C GLY A 197 -1.78 13.77 5.91
N LEU A 198 -2.06 13.13 7.05
CA LEU A 198 -2.88 11.92 7.10
C LEU A 198 -4.32 12.23 6.67
N PRO A 199 -4.93 11.39 5.81
CA PRO A 199 -6.37 11.46 5.54
C PRO A 199 -7.19 11.43 6.84
N SER A 200 -8.42 11.93 6.81
CA SER A 200 -9.39 11.66 7.88
C SER A 200 -9.67 10.16 7.95
N ALA A 201 -9.97 9.69 9.17
CA ALA A 201 -10.52 8.35 9.38
C ALA A 201 -11.92 8.22 8.76
#